data_AF-A0A943LDB0-F1
#
_entry.id   AF-A0A943LDB0-F1
#
_cell.length_a   1.000
_cell.length_b   1.000
_cell.length_c   1.000
_cell.angle_alpha   90.00
_cell.angle_beta   90.00
_cell.angle_gamma   90.00
#
_symmetry.space_group_name_H-M   'P 1'
#
loop_
_entity.id
_entity.type
_entity.pdbx_description
1 polymer ?
#
loop_
_entity_poly.entity_id
_entity_poly.type
_entity_poly.pdbx_seq_one_letter_code
_entity_poly.pdbx_strand_id
1 'polypeptide(L)' 'MKNERLAQQILEYLGGTENIESITHCATRLCPSLKKRELVQSEKIELLDGVTGVVNKDSGYQIIIG' A
#
# COMPACT_ATOMS: atom_id res chain seq x y z
N MET A 1 8.64 -0.29 15.92
CA MET A 1 7.39 -0.97 16.34
C MET A 1 6.12 -0.44 15.66
N LYS A 2 5.76 0.87 15.74
CA LYS A 2 4.53 1.38 15.10
C LYS A 2 4.51 1.19 13.58
N ASN A 3 5.62 1.51 12.91
CA ASN A 3 5.72 1.46 11.45
C ASN A 3 5.78 0.04 10.89
N GLU A 4 6.30 -0.92 11.67
CA GLU A 4 6.37 -2.33 11.26
C GLU A 4 4.99 -2.99 11.22
N ARG A 5 4.13 -2.69 12.21
CA ARG A 5 2.74 -3.14 12.20
C ARG A 5 1.97 -2.55 11.03
N LEU A 6 2.13 -1.24 10.80
CA LEU A 6 1.50 -0.57 9.66
C LEU A 6 1.94 -1.21 8.34
N ALA A 7 3.24 -1.42 8.15
CA ALA A 7 3.79 -2.06 6.97
C ALA A 7 3.23 -3.48 6.77
N GLN A 8 3.14 -4.28 7.83
CA GLN A 8 2.53 -5.63 7.76
C GLN A 8 1.07 -5.57 7.33
N GLN A 9 0.26 -4.69 7.93
CA GLN A 9 -1.15 -4.55 7.57
C GLN A 9 -1.34 -4.09 6.13
N ILE A 10 -0.54 -3.12 5.68
CA ILE A 10 -0.52 -2.69 4.27
C ILE A 10 -0.21 -3.89 3.37
N LEU A 11 0.80 -4.69 3.72
CA LEU A 11 1.21 -5.84 2.94
C LEU A 11 0.12 -6.92 2.84
N GLU A 12 -0.57 -7.20 3.95
CA GLU A 12 -1.75 -8.09 3.95
C GLU A 12 -2.87 -7.55 3.05
N TYR A 13 -3.21 -6.26 3.18
CA TYR A 13 -4.28 -5.64 2.40
C TYR A 13 -3.92 -5.44 0.93
N LEU A 14 -2.64 -5.45 0.56
CA LEU A 14 -2.20 -5.49 -0.83
C LEU A 14 -2.36 -6.89 -1.46
N GLY A 15 -2.85 -7.89 -0.73
CA GLY A 15 -2.97 -9.27 -1.21
C GLY A 15 -1.74 -10.12 -0.94
N GLY A 16 -0.90 -9.72 0.01
CA GLY A 16 0.30 -10.45 0.42
C GLY A 16 1.52 -10.19 -0.46
N THR A 17 2.66 -10.75 -0.05
CA THR A 17 3.94 -10.65 -0.79
C THR A 17 3.87 -11.27 -2.18
N GLU A 18 2.99 -12.26 -2.38
CA GLU A 18 2.78 -12.92 -3.66
C GLU A 18 2.18 -12.00 -4.73
N ASN A 19 1.37 -11.02 -4.31
CA ASN A 19 0.73 -10.04 -5.20
C ASN A 19 1.62 -8.83 -5.51
N ILE A 20 2.73 -8.66 -4.79
CA ILE A 20 3.65 -7.54 -4.95
C ILE A 20 4.83 -7.98 -5.81
N GLU A 21 5.12 -7.22 -6.87
CA GLU A 21 6.31 -7.44 -7.70
C GLU A 21 7.52 -6.67 -7.18
N SER A 22 7.30 -5.42 -6.80
CA SER A 22 8.33 -4.54 -6.29
C SER A 22 7.69 -3.41 -5.50
N ILE A 23 8.45 -2.78 -4.61
CA ILE A 23 8.00 -1.62 -3.86
C ILE A 23 9.04 -0.53 -4.01
N THR A 24 8.60 0.63 -4.49
CA THR A 24 9.41 1.85 -4.51
C THR A 24 8.84 2.84 -3.50
N HIS A 25 9.68 3.65 -2.86
CA HIS A 25 9.19 4.69 -1.95
C HIS A 25 9.95 6.00 -2.14
N CYS A 26 9.26 7.09 -1.83
CA CYS A 26 9.84 8.42 -1.67
C CYS A 26 9.72 8.82 -0.18
N ALA A 27 9.73 10.13 0.13
CA ALA A 27 9.63 10.60 1.52
C ALA A 27 8.26 10.31 2.17
N THR A 28 7.16 10.47 1.41
CA THR A 28 5.78 10.37 1.94
C THR A 28 4.88 9.47 1.10
N ARG A 29 5.45 8.76 0.12
CA ARG A 29 4.69 7.91 -0.81
C ARG A 29 5.33 6.54 -0.94
N LEU A 30 4.53 5.51 -0.80
CA LEU A 30 4.85 4.13 -1.08
C LEU A 30 4.18 3.74 -2.40
N CYS A 31 4.95 3.31 -3.39
CA CYS A 31 4.50 2.93 -4.72
C CYS A 31 4.75 1.44 -4.94
N PRO A 32 3.84 0.55 -4.49
CA PRO A 32 3.94 -0.87 -4.78
C PRO A 32 3.52 -1.17 -6.23
N SER A 33 4.32 -1.97 -6.92
CA SER A 33 3.94 -2.64 -8.17
C SER A 33 3.19 -3.92 -7.82
N LEU A 34 1.96 -4.03 -8.30
CA LEU A 34 1.02 -5.09 -7.94
C LEU A 34 0.65 -5.90 -9.19
N LYS A 35 0.64 -7.23 -9.06
CA LYS A 35 0.22 -8.14 -10.14
C LYS A 35 -1.29 -8.06 -10.37
N LYS A 36 -2.07 -8.11 -9.30
CA LYS A 36 -3.54 -8.14 -9.32
C LYS A 36 -4.12 -7.07 -8.41
N ARG A 37 -4.67 -6.02 -9.02
CA ARG A 37 -5.30 -4.91 -8.28
C ARG A 37 -6.63 -5.29 -7.61
N GLU A 38 -7.30 -6.32 -8.12
CA GLU A 38 -8.54 -6.87 -7.57
C GLU A 38 -8.40 -7.45 -6.15
N LEU A 39 -7.20 -7.89 -5.77
CA LEU A 39 -6.93 -8.42 -4.42
C LEU A 39 -6.66 -7.30 -3.40
N VAL A 40 -6.53 -6.06 -3.85
CA VAL A 40 -6.10 -4.94 -3.02
C VAL A 40 -7.29 -4.32 -2.30
N GLN A 41 -7.20 -4.22 -0.99
CA GLN A 41 -8.22 -3.62 -0.13
C GLN A 41 -7.90 -2.15 0.16
N SER A 42 -8.03 -1.30 -0.87
CA SER A 42 -7.69 0.12 -0.79
C SER A 42 -8.40 0.88 0.33
N GLU A 43 -9.69 0.61 0.55
CA GLU A 43 -10.46 1.22 1.64
C GLU A 43 -9.88 0.89 3.02
N LYS A 44 -9.42 -0.35 3.23
CA LYS A 44 -8.80 -0.73 4.51
C LYS A 44 -7.45 -0.07 4.71
N ILE A 45 -6.67 0.07 3.65
CA ILE A 45 -5.37 0.75 3.69
C ILE A 45 -5.56 2.22 4.05
N GLU A 46 -6.57 2.88 3.48
CA GLU A 46 -6.88 4.29 3.77
C GLU A 46 -7.36 4.51 5.22
N LEU A 47 -7.97 3.51 5.84
CA LEU A 47 -8.40 3.54 7.25
C LEU A 47 -7.27 3.28 8.26
N LEU A 48 -6.05 2.96 7.81
CA LEU A 48 -4.93 2.68 8.71
C LEU A 48 -4.35 3.95 9.34
N ASP A 49 -4.01 3.86 10.62
CA ASP A 49 -3.38 4.96 11.38
C ASP A 49 -1.97 5.26 10.80
N GLY A 50 -1.83 6.42 10.15
CA GLY A 50 -0.60 6.85 9.46
C GLY A 50 -0.70 6.84 7.93
N VAL A 51 -1.81 6.38 7.36
CA VAL A 51 -2.12 6.56 5.93
C VAL A 51 -3.01 7.77 5.77
N THR A 52 -2.58 8.74 4.96
CA THR A 52 -3.36 9.94 4.66
C THR A 52 -4.30 9.73 3.47
N GLY A 53 -3.98 8.76 2.61
CA GLY A 53 -4.81 8.43 1.46
C GLY A 53 -4.18 7.41 0.53
N VAL A 54 -5.01 6.86 -0.37
CA VAL A 54 -4.58 5.93 -1.40
C VAL A 54 -4.91 6.50 -2.78
N VAL A 55 -3.97 6.38 -3.72
CA VAL A 55 -4.16 6.74 -5.12
C VAL A 55 -4.07 5.47 -5.96
N ASN A 56 -5.20 5.05 -6.52
CA ASN A 56 -5.27 3.97 -7.49
C ASN A 56 -5.64 4.53 -8.86
N LYS A 57 -4.67 4.60 -9.78
CA LYS A 57 -4.85 5.10 -11.15
C LYS A 57 -4.22 4.13 -12.15
N ASP A 58 -4.53 4.27 -13.44
CA ASP A 58 -3.83 3.54 -14.50
C ASP A 58 -2.30 3.67 -14.40
N SER A 59 -1.81 4.87 -14.04
CA SER A 59 -0.39 5.17 -13.83
C SER A 59 0.28 4.40 -12.69
N GLY A 60 -0.49 3.72 -11.84
CA GLY A 60 0.03 2.90 -10.74
C GLY A 60 -0.74 3.08 -9.43
N TYR A 61 -0.31 2.31 -8.43
CA TYR A 61 -0.85 2.34 -7.08
C TYR A 61 0.11 3.09 -6.15
N GLN A 62 -0.39 4.05 -5.39
CA GLN A 62 0.39 4.82 -4.43
C GLN A 62 -0.34 4.93 -3.11
N ILE A 63 0.39 4.79 -2.02
CA ILE A 63 -0.10 4.96 -0.65
C ILE A 63 0.63 6.16 -0.08
N ILE A 64 -0.12 7.13 0.43
CA ILE A 64 0.42 8.35 1.01
C ILE A 64 0.51 8.12 2.52
N ILE A 65 1.74 8.16 3.03
CA ILE A 65 2.07 7.90 4.43
C ILE A 65 2.74 9.16 4.97
N GLY A 66 2.17 9.76 6.02
CA GLY A 66 2.57 11.07 6.54
C GLY A 66 1.96 11.34 7.90
#